data_AF-A0A6J6S0Y9-F1
#
_entry.id   AF-A0A6J6S0Y9-F1
#
_cell.length_a   1.000
_cell.length_b   1.000
_cell.length_c   1.000
_cell.angle_alpha   90.00
_cell.angle_beta   90.00
_cell.angle_gamma   90.00
#
_symmetry.space_group_name_H-M   'P 1'
#
loop_
_entity.id
_entity.type
_entity.pdbx_description
1 polymer ?
#
loop_
_entity_poly.entity_id
_entity_poly.type
_entity_poly.pdbx_seq_one_letter_code
_entity_poly.pdbx_strand_id
1 'polypeptide(L)'
;MLGDLVPAHVVRRLAEQAELQTVITAGNDILALTTTQRLATDSQWRALLVRDGGCRWPGCNIPANWCDADHIIPWERGGKTSLENLALLCRHHHRVKHSPGTEAIGDASTLRMRLPDGTVVNCPPRPLPQRHSRTASAAA
;
A
#
# COMPACT_ATOMS: atom_id res chain seq x y z
N MET A 1 -25.49 -21.77 -12.23
CA MET A 1 -24.87 -21.30 -10.97
C MET A 1 -25.23 -19.84 -10.82
N LEU A 2 -26.14 -19.47 -9.91
CA LEU A 2 -26.32 -18.08 -9.54
C LEU A 2 -25.07 -17.67 -8.74
N GLY A 3 -24.41 -16.59 -9.15
CA GLY A 3 -23.30 -16.03 -8.37
C GLY A 3 -23.83 -15.47 -7.06
N ASP A 4 -23.29 -15.95 -5.94
CA ASP A 4 -23.65 -15.44 -4.62
C ASP A 4 -23.23 -13.97 -4.47
N LEU A 5 -24.01 -13.21 -3.68
CA LEU A 5 -23.68 -11.82 -3.35
C LEU A 5 -22.42 -11.80 -2.47
N VAL A 6 -21.32 -11.32 -3.04
CA VAL A 6 -20.06 -11.11 -2.31
C VAL A 6 -20.13 -9.78 -1.55
N PRO A 7 -19.87 -9.75 -0.23
CA PRO A 7 -19.81 -8.50 0.51
C PRO A 7 -18.80 -7.51 -0.09
N ALA A 8 -19.14 -6.23 -0.16
CA ALA A 8 -18.32 -5.21 -0.81
C ALA A 8 -16.87 -5.17 -0.30
N HIS A 9 -16.63 -5.42 0.99
CA HIS A 9 -15.27 -5.44 1.55
C HIS A 9 -14.42 -6.60 1.01
N VAL A 10 -15.04 -7.74 0.67
CA VAL A 10 -14.36 -8.87 0.04
C VAL A 10 -14.01 -8.54 -1.40
N VAL A 11 -14.94 -7.94 -2.16
CA VAL A 11 -14.68 -7.48 -3.53
C VAL A 11 -13.54 -6.46 -3.56
N ARG A 12 -13.53 -5.49 -2.64
CA ARG A 12 -12.44 -4.50 -2.50
C ARG A 12 -11.10 -5.15 -2.24
N ARG A 13 -11.06 -6.09 -1.29
CA ARG A 13 -9.85 -6.86 -0.98
C ARG A 13 -9.33 -7.66 -2.18
N LEU A 14 -10.24 -8.28 -2.95
CA LEU A 14 -9.88 -9.04 -4.15
C LEU A 14 -9.43 -8.11 -5.28
N ALA A 15 -10.10 -6.98 -5.48
CA ALA A 15 -9.71 -5.95 -6.44
C ALA A 15 -8.32 -5.40 -6.12
N GLU A 16 -7.97 -5.31 -4.83
CA GLU A 16 -6.63 -4.96 -4.37
C GLU A 16 -5.62 -6.11 -4.44
N GLN A 17 -5.93 -7.23 -5.07
CA GLN A 17 -4.92 -8.23 -5.49
C GLN A 17 -5.04 -8.63 -6.96
N ALA A 18 -5.98 -8.04 -7.71
CA ALA A 18 -6.22 -8.32 -9.12
C ALA A 18 -5.46 -7.36 -10.04
N GLU A 19 -5.13 -7.78 -11.26
CA GLU A 19 -4.89 -6.85 -12.36
C GLU A 19 -6.24 -6.50 -12.99
N LEU A 20 -6.55 -5.21 -13.09
CA LEU A 20 -7.83 -4.74 -13.62
C LEU A 20 -7.60 -4.02 -14.93
N GLN A 21 -8.26 -4.52 -15.98
CA GLN A 21 -8.35 -3.85 -17.27
C GLN A 21 -9.78 -3.40 -17.47
N THR A 22 -10.00 -2.09 -17.56
CA THR A 22 -11.34 -1.54 -17.81
C THR A 22 -11.50 -1.26 -19.30
N VAL A 23 -12.56 -1.82 -19.88
CA VAL A 23 -13.02 -1.50 -21.24
C VAL A 23 -14.35 -0.77 -21.10
N ILE A 24 -14.40 0.49 -21.54
CA ILE A 24 -15.64 1.28 -21.57
C ILE A 24 -16.15 1.28 -23.01
N THR A 25 -17.39 0.82 -23.22
CA THR A 25 -18.02 0.73 -24.54
C THR A 25 -19.28 1.57 -24.63
N ALA A 26 -19.56 2.14 -25.80
CA ALA A 26 -20.89 2.65 -26.17
C ALA A 26 -21.28 2.09 -27.53
N GLY A 27 -22.31 1.24 -27.55
CA GLY A 27 -22.64 0.48 -28.76
C GLY A 27 -21.48 -0.42 -29.18
N ASN A 28 -21.02 -0.27 -30.42
CA ASN A 28 -19.87 -1.01 -30.95
C ASN A 28 -18.52 -0.29 -30.76
N ASP A 29 -18.51 0.90 -30.16
CA ASP A 29 -17.31 1.72 -30.02
C ASP A 29 -16.63 1.51 -28.66
N ILE A 30 -15.30 1.33 -28.67
CA ILE A 30 -14.47 1.37 -27.47
C ILE A 30 -14.18 2.84 -27.16
N LEU A 31 -14.81 3.37 -26.11
CA LEU A 31 -14.65 4.75 -25.68
C LEU A 31 -13.37 4.97 -24.85
N ALA A 32 -12.92 3.94 -24.12
CA ALA A 32 -11.67 3.98 -23.39
C ALA A 32 -11.11 2.57 -23.15
N LEU A 33 -9.81 2.41 -23.42
CA LEU A 33 -8.99 1.30 -22.97
C LEU A 33 -7.95 1.87 -22.01
N THR A 34 -8.01 1.49 -20.73
CA THR A 34 -7.00 1.94 -19.76
C THR A 34 -6.06 0.77 -19.42
N THR A 35 -4.77 0.95 -19.63
CA THR A 35 -3.71 0.11 -19.04
C THR A 35 -3.30 0.76 -17.72
N THR A 36 -4.11 0.54 -16.69
CA THR A 36 -3.80 1.09 -15.37
C THR A 36 -2.92 0.09 -14.63
N GLN A 37 -1.63 0.42 -14.51
CA GLN A 37 -0.69 -0.42 -13.78
C GLN A 37 -0.98 -0.31 -12.27
N ARG A 38 -1.64 -1.33 -11.75
CA ARG A 38 -2.03 -1.39 -10.34
C ARG A 38 -0.86 -1.79 -9.43
N LEU A 39 -0.04 -2.74 -9.87
CA LEU A 39 1.10 -3.22 -9.09
C LEU A 39 2.25 -2.22 -9.15
N ALA A 40 2.93 -2.02 -8.02
CA ALA A 40 4.13 -1.20 -7.98
C ALA A 40 5.15 -1.68 -9.03
N THR A 41 5.70 -0.76 -9.81
CA THR A 41 6.87 -1.05 -10.66
C THR A 41 8.07 -1.44 -9.79
N ASP A 42 9.08 -2.10 -10.37
CA ASP A 42 10.33 -2.41 -9.66
C ASP A 42 11.02 -1.16 -9.09
N SER A 43 10.97 -0.03 -9.82
CA SER A 43 11.55 1.24 -9.36
C SER A 43 10.78 1.79 -8.14
N GLN A 44 9.45 1.72 -8.16
CA GLN A 44 8.63 2.09 -7.02
C GLN A 44 8.88 1.16 -5.84
N TRP A 45 8.97 -0.15 -6.07
CA TRP A 45 9.30 -1.13 -5.03
C TRP A 45 10.64 -0.81 -4.35
N ARG A 46 11.71 -0.55 -5.12
CA ARG A 46 13.01 -0.17 -4.57
C ARG A 46 12.95 1.11 -3.72
N ALA A 47 12.19 2.11 -4.16
CA ALA A 47 12.00 3.32 -3.38
C ALA A 47 11.22 3.05 -2.07
N LEU A 48 10.22 2.17 -2.09
CA LEU A 48 9.50 1.72 -0.90
C LEU A 48 10.41 0.96 0.07
N LEU A 49 11.30 0.09 -0.43
CA LEU A 49 12.29 -0.61 0.41
C LEU A 49 13.13 0.38 1.23
N VAL A 50 13.60 1.45 0.59
CA VAL A 50 14.42 2.48 1.24
C VAL A 50 13.57 3.32 2.20
N ARG A 51 12.40 3.79 1.76
CA ARG A 51 11.58 4.72 2.54
C ARG A 51 10.93 4.06 3.76
N ASP A 52 10.38 2.87 3.60
CA ASP A 52 9.58 2.22 4.63
C ASP A 52 10.39 1.21 5.45
N GLY A 53 11.44 0.60 4.89
CA GLY A 53 12.34 -0.33 5.58
C GLY A 53 11.70 -1.61 6.13
N GLY A 54 10.39 -1.77 5.98
CA GLY A 54 9.58 -2.84 6.57
C GLY A 54 8.13 -2.40 6.70
N CYS A 55 7.34 -3.16 7.45
CA CYS A 55 5.96 -2.76 7.74
C CYS A 55 5.95 -1.45 8.52
N ARG A 56 5.15 -0.48 8.04
CA ARG A 56 5.01 0.85 8.67
C ARG A 56 4.23 0.89 9.97
N TRP A 57 3.59 -0.22 10.34
CA TRP A 57 2.83 -0.27 11.59
C TRP A 57 3.78 -0.11 12.78
N PRO A 58 3.47 0.79 13.74
CA PRO A 58 4.37 1.06 14.86
C PRO A 58 4.61 -0.21 15.69
N GLY A 59 5.87 -0.49 15.99
CA GLY A 59 6.29 -1.70 16.73
C GLY A 59 6.33 -2.98 15.89
N CYS A 60 5.97 -2.96 14.61
CA CYS A 60 6.12 -4.12 13.74
C CYS A 60 7.56 -4.22 13.20
N ASN A 61 8.22 -5.36 13.38
CA ASN A 61 9.59 -5.61 12.91
C ASN A 61 9.67 -6.46 11.64
N ILE A 62 8.54 -6.68 10.95
CA ILE A 62 8.53 -7.47 9.72
C ILE A 62 9.33 -6.74 8.63
N PRO A 63 10.34 -7.41 8.03
CA PRO A 63 11.17 -6.80 7.00
C PRO A 63 10.40 -6.56 5.70
N ALA A 64 10.91 -5.65 4.88
CA ALA A 64 10.23 -5.18 3.67
C ALA A 64 9.96 -6.28 2.64
N ASN A 65 10.81 -7.31 2.57
CA ASN A 65 10.63 -8.49 1.71
C ASN A 65 9.42 -9.36 2.08
N TRP A 66 8.84 -9.18 3.27
CA TRP A 66 7.63 -9.86 3.74
C TRP A 66 6.43 -8.93 3.83
N CYS A 67 6.53 -7.77 3.18
CA CYS A 67 5.47 -6.78 3.06
C CYS A 67 4.92 -6.74 1.64
N ASP A 68 3.70 -6.22 1.51
CA ASP A 68 3.07 -5.88 0.25
C ASP A 68 3.09 -4.36 0.09
N ALA A 69 3.24 -3.87 -1.15
CA ALA A 69 3.07 -2.46 -1.48
C ALA A 69 1.58 -2.17 -1.62
N ASP A 70 1.07 -1.35 -0.71
CA ASP A 70 -0.36 -1.20 -0.50
C ASP A 70 -0.82 0.25 -0.71
N HIS A 71 -1.97 0.44 -1.35
CA HIS A 71 -2.47 1.77 -1.69
C HIS A 71 -3.11 2.45 -0.48
N ILE A 72 -2.69 3.66 -0.14
CA ILE A 72 -3.26 4.44 0.97
C ILE A 72 -4.69 4.86 0.63
N ILE A 73 -4.87 5.56 -0.49
CA ILE A 73 -6.15 5.74 -1.17
C ILE A 73 -6.38 4.47 -1.99
N PRO A 74 -7.42 3.68 -1.70
CA PRO A 74 -7.63 2.40 -2.36
C PRO A 74 -7.72 2.54 -3.89
N TRP A 75 -7.15 1.56 -4.60
CA TRP A 75 -7.14 1.52 -6.06
C TRP A 75 -8.55 1.61 -6.65
N GLU A 76 -9.52 0.89 -6.07
CA GLU A 76 -10.92 0.88 -6.50
C GLU A 76 -11.64 2.22 -6.29
N ARG A 77 -11.04 3.14 -5.52
CA ARG A 77 -11.49 4.52 -5.34
C ARG A 77 -10.71 5.51 -6.22
N GLY A 78 -9.95 5.02 -7.20
CA GLY A 78 -9.15 5.84 -8.11
C GLY A 78 -7.77 6.22 -7.56
N GLY A 79 -7.31 5.59 -6.49
CA GLY A 79 -5.96 5.79 -5.98
C GLY A 79 -4.91 5.39 -7.01
N LYS A 80 -3.96 6.28 -7.31
CA LYS A 80 -2.89 5.99 -8.28
C LYS A 80 -1.83 5.09 -7.68
N THR A 81 -1.18 4.28 -8.52
CA THR A 81 0.06 3.56 -8.17
C THR A 81 1.22 4.54 -8.25
N SER A 82 1.43 5.31 -7.20
CA SER A 82 2.50 6.29 -7.09
C SER A 82 3.15 6.20 -5.71
N LEU A 83 4.37 6.73 -5.55
CA LEU A 83 5.08 6.63 -4.28
C LEU A 83 4.35 7.36 -3.16
N GLU A 84 3.62 8.43 -3.49
CA GLU A 84 2.83 9.23 -2.55
C GLU A 84 1.62 8.46 -2.02
N ASN A 85 1.16 7.45 -2.75
CA ASN A 85 -0.03 6.66 -2.44
C ASN A 85 0.27 5.20 -2.09
N LEU A 86 1.53 4.77 -2.08
CA LEU A 86 1.92 3.41 -1.72
C LEU A 86 2.61 3.39 -0.36
N ALA A 87 2.42 2.32 0.41
CA ALA A 87 3.09 2.06 1.68
C ALA A 87 3.31 0.56 1.90
N LEU A 88 4.40 0.17 2.57
CA LEU A 88 4.64 -1.22 2.92
C LEU A 88 3.88 -1.65 4.18
N LEU A 89 3.08 -2.71 4.05
CA LEU A 89 2.42 -3.38 5.16
C LEU A 89 2.68 -4.89 5.10
N CYS A 90 2.94 -5.51 6.26
CA CYS A 90 2.99 -6.97 6.32
C CYS A 90 1.58 -7.54 6.15
N ARG A 91 1.49 -8.83 5.80
CA ARG A 91 0.20 -9.47 5.55
C ARG A 91 -0.81 -9.38 6.71
N HIS A 92 -0.35 -9.29 7.96
CA HIS A 92 -1.23 -9.06 9.11
C HIS A 92 -1.81 -7.64 9.08
N HIS A 93 -0.99 -6.60 9.05
CA HIS A 93 -1.45 -5.21 9.07
C HIS A 93 -2.13 -4.78 7.76
N HIS A 94 -1.81 -5.43 6.65
CA HIS A 94 -2.55 -5.30 5.40
C HIS A 94 -4.01 -5.75 5.59
N ARG A 95 -4.26 -6.89 6.26
CA ARG A 95 -5.61 -7.33 6.61
C ARG A 95 -6.31 -6.38 7.58
N VAL A 96 -5.58 -5.83 8.55
CA VAL A 96 -6.14 -4.86 9.50
C VAL A 96 -6.66 -3.63 8.74
N LYS A 97 -5.87 -3.06 7.82
CA LYS A 97 -6.34 -1.93 6.98
C LYS A 97 -7.64 -2.25 6.24
N HIS A 98 -7.79 -3.48 5.74
CA HIS A 98 -9.00 -3.93 5.02
C HIS A 98 -10.16 -4.36 5.90
N SER A 99 -9.99 -4.32 7.22
CA SER A 99 -11.05 -4.72 8.13
C SER A 99 -12.17 -3.67 8.13
N PRO A 100 -13.45 -4.08 8.17
CA PRO A 100 -14.58 -3.16 8.23
C PRO A 100 -14.41 -2.12 9.33
N GLY A 101 -14.63 -0.85 9.01
CA GLY A 101 -14.47 0.27 9.95
C GLY A 101 -13.04 0.81 10.07
N THR A 102 -12.07 0.21 9.37
CA THR A 102 -10.69 0.74 9.30
C THR A 102 -10.54 1.65 8.09
N GLU A 103 -9.83 2.78 8.27
CA GLU A 103 -9.59 3.78 7.24
C GLU A 103 -8.12 4.24 7.26
N ALA A 104 -7.47 4.22 6.11
CA ALA A 104 -6.15 4.83 5.93
C ALA A 104 -6.32 6.33 5.61
N ILE A 105 -5.59 7.17 6.33
CA ILE A 105 -5.70 8.63 6.28
C ILE A 105 -4.33 9.23 5.98
N GLY A 106 -4.30 10.23 5.09
CA GLY A 106 -3.10 10.97 4.71
C GLY A 106 -2.44 10.40 3.46
N ASP A 107 -1.11 10.44 3.45
CA ASP A 107 -0.27 10.05 2.32
C ASP A 107 0.96 9.26 2.78
N ALA A 108 1.86 8.97 1.86
CA ALA A 108 3.12 8.30 2.13
C ALA A 108 3.98 8.97 3.22
N SER A 109 3.83 10.25 3.50
CA SER A 109 4.59 10.91 4.56
C SER A 109 3.85 10.88 5.90
N THR A 110 2.52 10.93 5.88
CA THR A 110 1.66 11.16 7.06
C THR A 110 0.68 10.03 7.36
N LEU A 111 0.91 8.82 6.81
CA LEU A 111 0.01 7.68 6.92
C LEU A 111 -0.42 7.41 8.37
N ARG A 112 -1.73 7.43 8.58
CA ARG A 112 -2.40 7.03 9.82
C ARG A 112 -3.48 6.00 9.50
N MET A 113 -3.68 5.05 10.40
CA MET A 113 -4.79 4.09 10.33
C MET A 113 -5.79 4.43 11.43
N ARG A 114 -7.02 4.79 11.06
CA ARG A 114 -8.15 4.89 11.99
C ARG A 114 -8.80 3.51 12.08
N LEU A 115 -8.84 2.95 13.27
CA LEU A 115 -9.42 1.64 13.56
C LEU A 115 -10.93 1.74 13.86
N PRO A 116 -11.67 0.62 13.88
CA PRO A 116 -13.13 0.63 14.07
C PRO A 116 -13.59 1.17 15.42
N ASP A 117 -12.73 1.10 16.45
CA ASP A 117 -12.96 1.67 17.79
C ASP A 117 -12.67 3.18 17.86
N GLY A 118 -12.25 3.80 16.75
CA GLY A 118 -11.86 5.20 16.66
C GLY A 118 -10.39 5.47 16.98
N THR A 119 -9.63 4.46 17.42
CA THR A 119 -8.18 4.60 17.69
C THR A 119 -7.44 5.00 16.42
N VAL A 120 -6.56 5.99 16.50
CA VAL A 120 -5.72 6.43 15.38
C VAL A 120 -4.28 5.99 15.60
N VAL A 121 -3.81 5.06 14.77
CA VAL A 121 -2.45 4.56 14.77
C VAL A 121 -1.62 5.39 13.79
N ASN A 122 -0.56 6.04 14.28
CA ASN A 122 0.39 6.72 13.42
C ASN A 122 1.39 5.71 12.83
N CYS A 123 1.47 5.61 11.51
CA CYS A 123 2.29 4.66 10.79
C CYS A 123 3.34 5.41 9.96
N PRO A 124 4.31 6.11 10.56
CA PRO A 124 5.31 6.89 9.82
C PRO A 124 6.26 5.98 9.00
N PRO A 125 7.00 6.52 8.03
CA PRO A 125 8.09 5.78 7.40
C PRO A 125 9.13 5.43 8.47
N ARG A 126 9.77 4.26 8.35
CA ARG A 126 10.83 3.89 9.29
C ARG A 126 12.05 4.77 8.99
N PRO A 127 12.68 5.38 10.01
CA PRO A 127 13.95 6.07 9.83
C PRO A 127 14.96 5.10 9.22
N LEU A 128 15.66 5.54 8.17
CA LEU A 128 16.81 4.80 7.67
C LEU A 128 17.79 4.58 8.82
N PRO A 129 18.36 3.37 8.99
CA PRO A 129 19.43 3.18 9.95
C PRO A 129 20.54 4.17 9.60
N GLN A 130 20.87 5.07 10.54
CA GLN A 130 21.96 6.01 10.33
C GLN A 130 23.22 5.19 10.09
N ARG A 131 23.89 5.39 8.95
CA ARG A 131 25.23 4.86 8.77
C ARG A 131 26.08 5.48 9.87
N HIS A 132 26.47 4.68 10.86
CA HIS A 132 27.59 5.06 11.71
C HIS A 132 28.78 5.27 10.78
N SER A 133 29.18 6.52 10.60
CA SER A 133 30.43 6.85 9.94
C SER A 133 31.52 6.09 10.69
N ARG A 134 32.17 5.15 10.01
CA ARG A 134 33.41 4.58 10.52
C ARG A 134 34.39 5.75 10.56
N THR A 135 34.61 6.32 11.74
CA THR A 135 35.74 7.22 11.97
C THR A 135 36.99 6.42 11.61
N ALA A 136 37.61 6.76 10.48
CA ALA A 136 38.94 6.29 10.16
C ALA A 136 39.87 6.91 11.20
N SER A 137 40.24 6.14 12.21
CA SER A 137 41.40 6.48 13.04
C SER A 137 42.63 6.32 12.15
N ALA A 138 43.18 7.45 11.72
CA ALA A 138 44.53 7.50 11.17
C ALA A 138 45.48 7.23 12.35
N ALA A 139 46.13 6.06 12.33
CA ALA A 139 47.27 5.79 13.20
C ALA A 139 48.48 6.58 12.69
N ALA A 140 49.13 7.28 13.64
CA ALA A 140 50.35 8.05 13.46
C ALA A 140 51.59 7.14 13.33
#